data_AF-A0A350PII8-F1
#
_entry.id   AF-A0A350PII8-F1
#
_cell.length_a   1.000
_cell.length_b   1.000
_cell.length_c   1.000
_cell.angle_alpha   90.00
_cell.angle_beta   90.00
_cell.angle_gamma   90.00
#
_symmetry.space_group_name_H-M   'P 1'
#
loop_
_entity.id
_entity.type
_entity.pdbx_description
1 polymer ?
#
loop_
_entity_poly.entity_id
_entity_poly.type
_entity_poly.pdbx_seq_one_letter_code
_entity_poly.pdbx_strand_id
1 'polypeptide(L)'
;MTREENLDMIHHREIIVGSSLPALIHAFNKNIPVFYSDYDRPFELDFLDPNLDLKFLGIDNISKTLKGMESEITVGIKKTILWERLLFLLSLEGKAPLSGLCNAIRYNGNTLVFTDEYSKIGEITFDKCYYYGDNNCRNLVRTQKEPTKYLCRDWIAFNCGGKHQYDYIETNDDFINKILFYISTRRRGNYNIKDACSISLLTEDQINDFDYSETMARFKTVHEMKSRGMRSRVANRDSNGKPLSYRSFKTSYMNREIKPMDATYISSDSKIIVVDEYIKEDQISKQNKFVETVGRLF
;
A
#
# COMPACT_ATOMS: atom_id res chain seq x y z
N MET A 1 -42.26 32.42 9.25
CA MET A 1 -41.66 32.52 7.91
C MET A 1 -40.18 32.13 8.06
N THR A 2 -39.94 30.83 8.27
CA THR A 2 -38.61 30.24 8.43
C THR A 2 -38.05 30.03 7.03
N ARG A 3 -36.99 30.79 6.69
CA ARG A 3 -36.16 30.49 5.53
C ARG A 3 -35.47 29.16 5.80
N GLU A 4 -35.99 28.09 5.20
CA GLU A 4 -35.16 26.93 4.88
C GLU A 4 -34.10 27.45 3.91
N GLU A 5 -32.88 27.63 4.42
CA GLU A 5 -31.72 27.76 3.56
C GLU A 5 -31.60 26.43 2.81
N ASN A 6 -32.08 26.41 1.57
CA ASN A 6 -31.74 25.39 0.60
C ASN A 6 -30.21 25.45 0.42
N LEU A 7 -29.49 24.65 1.21
CA LEU A 7 -28.11 24.34 0.94
C LEU A 7 -28.12 23.58 -0.39
N ASP A 8 -27.71 24.25 -1.47
CA ASP A 8 -27.51 23.60 -2.76
C ASP A 8 -26.55 22.43 -2.54
N MET A 9 -27.10 21.22 -2.58
CA MET A 9 -26.35 19.99 -2.38
C MET A 9 -25.31 19.88 -3.48
N ILE A 10 -24.04 19.76 -3.09
CA ILE A 10 -22.92 19.73 -4.03
C ILE A 10 -23.10 18.55 -4.98
N HIS A 11 -23.08 18.85 -6.29
CA HIS A 11 -23.26 17.88 -7.35
C HIS A 11 -21.98 17.74 -8.18
N HIS A 12 -21.57 16.50 -8.42
CA HIS A 12 -20.42 16.17 -9.24
C HIS A 12 -20.81 15.28 -10.42
N ARG A 13 -20.42 15.67 -11.64
CA ARG A 13 -20.64 14.82 -12.81
C ARG A 13 -19.94 13.47 -12.70
N GLU A 14 -18.66 13.47 -12.32
CA GLU A 14 -17.89 12.25 -12.10
C GLU A 14 -17.13 12.34 -10.78
N ILE A 15 -17.10 11.24 -10.04
CA ILE A 15 -16.35 11.08 -8.80
C ILE A 15 -15.55 9.78 -8.79
N ILE A 16 -14.50 9.74 -7.97
CA ILE A 16 -13.83 8.50 -7.59
C ILE A 16 -14.07 8.24 -6.11
N VAL A 17 -14.34 6.99 -5.77
CA VAL A 17 -14.34 6.49 -4.38
C VAL A 17 -13.19 5.51 -4.19
N GLY A 18 -12.34 5.80 -3.22
CA GLY A 18 -11.12 5.06 -2.91
C GLY A 18 -9.86 5.89 -3.11
N SER A 19 -8.81 5.56 -2.36
CA SER A 19 -7.58 6.33 -2.30
C SER A 19 -6.35 5.55 -2.77
N SER A 20 -6.51 4.40 -3.43
CA SER A 20 -5.38 3.61 -3.95
C SER A 20 -4.57 4.38 -5.00
N LEU A 21 -3.31 3.98 -5.25
CA LEU A 21 -2.49 4.63 -6.29
C LEU A 21 -3.18 4.65 -7.67
N PRO A 22 -3.77 3.56 -8.17
CA PRO A 22 -4.55 3.59 -9.41
C PRO A 22 -5.74 4.56 -9.37
N ALA A 23 -6.43 4.69 -8.23
CA ALA A 23 -7.51 5.64 -8.04
C ALA A 23 -7.02 7.08 -8.18
N LEU A 24 -5.89 7.42 -7.55
CA LEU A 24 -5.30 8.75 -7.63
C LEU A 24 -4.76 9.06 -9.02
N ILE A 25 -4.20 8.07 -9.73
CA ILE A 25 -3.78 8.24 -11.14
C ILE A 25 -5.01 8.55 -12.00
N HIS A 26 -6.12 7.83 -11.84
CA HIS A 26 -7.36 8.11 -12.57
C HIS A 26 -7.89 9.51 -12.26
N ALA A 27 -7.95 9.86 -10.97
CA ALA A 27 -8.43 11.17 -10.51
C ALA A 27 -7.60 12.30 -11.10
N PHE A 28 -6.28 12.15 -11.07
CA PHE A 28 -5.34 13.09 -11.65
C PHE A 28 -5.53 13.19 -13.17
N ASN A 29 -5.54 12.07 -13.88
CA ASN A 29 -5.66 12.06 -15.34
C ASN A 29 -6.94 12.71 -15.86
N LYS A 30 -8.06 12.55 -15.15
CA LYS A 30 -9.35 13.14 -15.53
C LYS A 30 -9.68 14.46 -14.83
N ASN A 31 -8.87 14.88 -13.86
CA ASN A 31 -9.13 16.02 -12.99
C ASN A 31 -10.51 15.95 -12.29
N ILE A 32 -10.82 14.79 -11.69
CA ILE A 32 -12.08 14.53 -10.99
C ILE A 32 -11.84 14.35 -9.48
N PRO A 33 -12.82 14.73 -8.62
CA PRO A 33 -12.67 14.64 -7.18
C PRO A 33 -12.61 13.19 -6.70
N VAL A 34 -11.81 12.97 -5.66
CA VAL A 34 -11.61 11.69 -4.98
C VAL A 34 -12.16 11.77 -3.56
N PHE A 35 -12.95 10.77 -3.19
CA PHE A 35 -13.56 10.61 -1.87
C PHE A 35 -13.11 9.28 -1.27
N TYR A 36 -12.70 9.30 -0.01
CA TYR A 36 -12.21 8.11 0.68
C TYR A 36 -12.39 8.30 2.19
N SER A 37 -12.57 7.20 2.90
CA SER A 37 -12.60 7.17 4.37
C SER A 37 -11.25 6.84 4.98
N ASP A 38 -10.42 6.09 4.24
CA ASP A 38 -9.12 5.66 4.71
C ASP A 38 -8.08 5.78 3.58
N TYR A 39 -6.81 5.81 3.95
CA TYR A 39 -5.70 5.88 3.02
C TYR A 39 -5.26 4.47 2.59
N ASP A 40 -5.64 4.02 1.40
CA ASP A 40 -5.11 2.79 0.78
C ASP A 40 -3.74 3.07 0.14
N ARG A 41 -2.76 3.30 1.02
CA ARG A 41 -1.37 3.57 0.63
C ARG A 41 -0.75 2.33 -0.03
N PRO A 42 0.05 2.49 -1.11
CA PRO A 42 0.83 1.39 -1.67
C PRO A 42 1.72 0.74 -0.61
N PHE A 43 2.00 -0.55 -0.79
CA PHE A 43 2.86 -1.27 0.13
C PHE A 43 4.25 -0.61 0.22
N GLU A 44 4.78 -0.45 1.43
CA GLU A 44 5.97 0.37 1.67
C GLU A 44 7.25 -0.12 1.00
N LEU A 45 7.25 -1.40 0.58
CA LEU A 45 8.36 -2.07 -0.08
C LEU A 45 8.07 -2.34 -1.57
N ASP A 46 7.01 -1.72 -2.12
CA ASP A 46 6.79 -1.67 -3.55
C ASP A 46 7.53 -0.48 -4.17
N PHE A 47 8.13 -0.74 -5.32
CA PHE A 47 8.91 0.23 -6.08
C PHE A 47 8.30 0.46 -7.46
N LEU A 48 8.60 1.63 -8.03
CA LEU A 48 8.25 1.99 -9.40
C LEU A 48 9.26 1.38 -10.39
N ASP A 49 8.87 1.35 -11.66
CA ASP A 49 9.81 1.06 -12.75
C ASP A 49 10.93 2.12 -12.75
N PRO A 50 12.21 1.74 -12.80
CA PRO A 50 13.33 2.69 -12.79
C PRO A 50 13.38 3.63 -14.01
N ASN A 51 12.72 3.27 -15.10
CA ASN A 51 12.67 4.06 -16.34
C ASN A 51 11.45 4.98 -16.42
N LEU A 52 10.57 4.96 -15.42
CA LEU A 52 9.38 5.81 -15.39
C LEU A 52 9.79 7.28 -15.21
N ASP A 53 9.50 8.11 -16.21
CA ASP A 53 9.74 9.56 -16.15
C ASP A 53 8.65 10.25 -15.32
N LEU A 54 9.05 10.84 -14.19
CA LEU A 54 8.18 11.55 -13.25
C LEU A 54 8.61 13.00 -13.02
N LYS A 55 9.53 13.53 -13.85
CA LYS A 55 10.05 14.89 -13.68
C LYS A 55 8.96 15.96 -13.78
N PHE A 56 7.93 15.72 -14.59
CA PHE A 56 6.78 16.60 -14.71
C PHE A 56 5.95 16.71 -13.40
N LEU A 57 6.10 15.75 -12.48
CA LEU A 57 5.54 15.83 -11.13
C LEU A 57 6.54 16.40 -10.11
N GLY A 58 7.74 16.80 -10.53
CA GLY A 58 8.81 17.23 -9.65
C GLY A 58 9.44 16.09 -8.86
N ILE A 59 9.40 14.86 -9.40
CA ILE A 59 9.97 13.68 -8.78
C ILE A 59 11.17 13.19 -9.60
N ASP A 60 12.33 13.08 -8.95
CA ASP A 60 13.47 12.37 -9.51
C ASP A 60 13.38 10.88 -9.20
N ASN A 61 13.10 10.07 -10.21
CA ASN A 61 13.01 8.62 -10.09
C ASN A 61 14.41 7.98 -10.07
N ILE A 62 15.09 8.07 -8.92
CA ILE A 62 16.43 7.52 -8.74
C ILE A 62 16.36 5.99 -8.68
N SER A 63 17.15 5.33 -9.54
CA SER A 63 17.25 3.87 -9.54
C SER A 63 18.13 3.36 -8.40
N LYS A 64 17.75 2.19 -7.87
CA LYS A 64 18.45 1.47 -6.81
C LYS A 64 18.50 -0.02 -7.15
N THR A 65 19.65 -0.65 -6.92
CA THR A 65 19.79 -2.10 -7.02
C THR A 65 19.47 -2.77 -5.70
N LEU A 66 18.51 -3.69 -5.70
CA LEU A 66 18.20 -4.58 -4.59
C LEU A 66 18.98 -5.88 -4.75
N LYS A 67 19.69 -6.27 -3.69
CA LYS A 67 20.53 -7.47 -3.71
C LYS A 67 19.75 -8.68 -3.19
N GLY A 68 19.40 -9.61 -4.06
CA GLY A 68 18.99 -10.95 -3.69
C GLY A 68 20.20 -11.85 -3.44
N MET A 69 19.95 -13.09 -3.03
CA MET A 69 21.01 -14.11 -2.96
C MET A 69 21.37 -14.69 -4.32
N GLU A 70 20.38 -14.79 -5.20
CA GLU A 70 20.50 -15.45 -6.51
C GLU A 70 20.45 -14.45 -7.66
N SER A 71 19.88 -13.27 -7.43
CA SER A 71 19.68 -12.24 -8.45
C SER A 71 19.81 -10.84 -7.86
N GLU A 72 20.01 -9.85 -8.73
CA GLU A 72 19.91 -8.44 -8.40
C GLU A 72 18.79 -7.83 -9.23
N ILE A 73 17.93 -7.01 -8.61
CA ILE A 73 16.82 -6.34 -9.28
C ILE A 73 17.05 -4.84 -9.20
N THR A 74 16.95 -4.16 -10.34
CA THR A 74 16.98 -2.69 -10.38
C THR A 74 15.57 -2.16 -10.26
N VAL A 75 15.34 -1.29 -9.27
CA VAL A 75 14.05 -0.69 -8.97
C VAL A 75 14.16 0.84 -8.97
N GLY A 76 13.05 1.53 -9.21
CA GLY A 76 12.97 2.98 -9.02
C GLY A 76 12.75 3.37 -7.55
N ILE A 77 12.15 4.54 -7.35
CA ILE A 77 11.73 5.01 -6.03
C ILE A 77 10.50 4.22 -5.53
N LYS A 78 10.15 4.39 -4.26
CA LYS A 78 8.96 3.76 -3.66
C LYS A 78 7.66 4.29 -4.28
N LYS A 79 6.69 3.41 -4.51
CA LYS A 79 5.34 3.77 -5.00
C LYS A 79 4.62 4.77 -4.10
N THR A 80 4.90 4.72 -2.79
CA THR A 80 4.32 5.64 -1.80
C THR A 80 4.64 7.10 -2.09
N ILE A 81 5.81 7.41 -2.65
CA ILE A 81 6.21 8.80 -2.95
C ILE A 81 5.33 9.38 -4.06
N LEU A 82 5.06 8.60 -5.10
CA LEU A 82 4.16 8.99 -6.18
C LEU A 82 2.73 9.15 -5.67
N TRP A 83 2.25 8.22 -4.85
CA TRP A 83 0.94 8.29 -4.23
C TRP A 83 0.77 9.57 -3.39
N GLU A 84 1.72 9.87 -2.51
CA GLU A 84 1.72 11.07 -1.67
C GLU A 84 1.72 12.34 -2.52
N ARG A 85 2.51 12.35 -3.60
CA ARG A 85 2.56 13.47 -4.53
C ARG A 85 1.23 13.69 -5.23
N LEU A 86 0.62 12.65 -5.79
CA LEU A 86 -0.66 12.78 -6.50
C LEU A 86 -1.76 13.25 -5.56
N LEU A 87 -1.85 12.68 -4.36
CA LEU A 87 -2.84 13.09 -3.37
C LEU A 87 -2.66 14.55 -2.96
N PHE A 88 -1.41 14.98 -2.76
CA PHE A 88 -1.09 16.36 -2.45
C PHE A 88 -1.53 17.32 -3.55
N LEU A 89 -1.23 17.02 -4.83
CA LEU A 89 -1.64 17.87 -5.95
C LEU A 89 -3.17 17.94 -6.08
N LEU A 90 -3.86 16.82 -5.97
CA LEU A 90 -5.33 16.77 -5.98
C LEU A 90 -5.91 17.59 -4.81
N SER A 91 -5.28 17.54 -3.64
CA SER A 91 -5.70 18.33 -2.47
C SER A 91 -5.53 19.84 -2.71
N LEU A 92 -4.42 20.26 -3.32
CA LEU A 92 -4.20 21.66 -3.69
C LEU A 92 -5.25 22.19 -4.68
N GLU A 93 -5.75 21.35 -5.59
CA GLU A 93 -6.84 21.70 -6.51
C GLU A 93 -8.23 21.59 -5.88
N GLY A 94 -8.34 21.26 -4.59
CA GLY A 94 -9.62 21.03 -3.92
C GLY A 94 -10.35 19.76 -4.39
N LYS A 95 -9.63 18.83 -5.01
CA LYS A 95 -10.15 17.55 -5.53
C LYS A 95 -10.10 16.42 -4.51
N ALA A 96 -9.53 16.64 -3.32
CA ALA A 96 -9.64 15.73 -2.18
C ALA A 96 -10.38 16.42 -1.01
N PRO A 97 -11.68 16.74 -1.18
CA PRO A 97 -12.40 17.67 -0.30
C PRO A 97 -12.49 17.22 1.16
N LEU A 98 -12.51 15.90 1.41
CA LEU A 98 -12.57 15.36 2.78
C LEU A 98 -11.17 15.17 3.39
N SER A 99 -10.12 15.05 2.57
CA SER A 99 -8.71 14.97 2.99
C SER A 99 -8.41 13.99 4.15
N GLY A 100 -9.23 12.95 4.37
CA GLY A 100 -9.09 11.99 5.47
C GLY A 100 -9.84 12.32 6.75
N LEU A 101 -10.72 13.35 6.76
CA LEU A 101 -11.61 13.67 7.87
C LEU A 101 -12.83 12.75 7.97
N CYS A 102 -13.03 11.88 6.98
CA CYS A 102 -14.20 11.03 6.87
C CYS A 102 -13.89 9.63 7.40
N ASN A 103 -14.66 9.13 8.36
CA ASN A 103 -14.46 7.80 8.92
C ASN A 103 -15.32 6.74 8.22
N ALA A 104 -16.47 7.13 7.67
CA ALA A 104 -17.33 6.24 6.93
C ALA A 104 -18.09 6.94 5.80
N ILE A 105 -18.27 6.19 4.71
CA ILE A 105 -19.01 6.62 3.54
C ILE A 105 -20.23 5.72 3.40
N ARG A 106 -21.41 6.29 3.15
CA ARG A 106 -22.63 5.52 2.93
C ARG A 106 -23.37 6.01 1.70
N TYR A 107 -23.70 5.07 0.82
CA TYR A 107 -24.61 5.32 -0.30
C TYR A 107 -26.06 4.99 0.10
N ASN A 108 -26.98 5.90 -0.20
CA ASN A 108 -28.41 5.73 0.08
C ASN A 108 -29.26 5.54 -1.20
N GLY A 109 -28.63 5.27 -2.35
CA GLY A 109 -29.33 5.10 -3.64
C GLY A 109 -29.44 6.39 -4.48
N ASN A 110 -29.09 7.54 -3.90
CA ASN A 110 -29.05 8.82 -4.63
C ASN A 110 -27.90 9.70 -4.16
N THR A 111 -27.72 9.79 -2.83
CA THR A 111 -26.68 10.60 -2.22
C THR A 111 -25.57 9.74 -1.62
N LEU A 112 -24.37 10.29 -1.63
CA LEU A 112 -23.24 9.79 -0.86
C LEU A 112 -23.11 10.64 0.40
N VAL A 113 -23.23 9.99 1.56
CA VAL A 113 -23.17 10.64 2.86
C VAL A 113 -21.84 10.33 3.52
N PHE A 114 -21.19 11.37 4.02
CA PHE A 114 -19.90 11.30 4.70
C PHE A 114 -20.08 11.57 6.19
N THR A 115 -19.50 10.72 7.02
CA THR A 115 -19.59 10.82 8.48
C THR A 115 -18.23 10.71 9.12
N ASP A 116 -18.01 11.54 10.14
CA ASP A 116 -16.97 11.39 11.15
C ASP A 116 -17.52 10.53 12.32
N GLU A 117 -16.71 10.28 13.36
CA GLU A 117 -17.08 9.54 14.57
C GLU A 117 -18.35 10.06 15.23
N TYR A 118 -18.56 11.39 15.21
CA TYR A 118 -19.63 12.04 15.96
C TYR A 118 -20.76 12.60 15.10
N SER A 119 -20.52 12.91 13.82
CA SER A 119 -21.48 13.65 13.00
C SER A 119 -21.35 13.45 11.50
N LYS A 120 -22.43 13.76 10.78
CA LYS A 120 -22.41 13.91 9.32
C LYS A 120 -21.58 15.14 8.94
N ILE A 121 -20.56 14.93 8.11
CA ILE A 121 -19.69 15.98 7.57
C ILE A 121 -20.39 16.67 6.40
N GLY A 122 -21.02 15.89 5.53
CA GLY A 122 -21.69 16.40 4.35
C GLY A 122 -22.32 15.30 3.52
N GLU A 123 -22.96 15.72 2.43
CA GLU A 123 -23.50 14.82 1.41
C GLU A 123 -23.35 15.41 0.02
N ILE A 124 -23.21 14.53 -0.97
CA ILE A 124 -23.10 14.90 -2.38
C ILE A 124 -24.04 14.05 -3.23
N THR A 125 -24.29 14.51 -4.45
CA THR A 125 -24.85 13.69 -5.54
C THR A 125 -23.86 13.57 -6.68
N PHE A 126 -24.05 12.53 -7.51
CA PHE A 126 -23.21 12.32 -8.67
C PHE A 126 -23.94 11.64 -9.83
N ASP A 127 -23.46 11.88 -11.06
CA ASP A 127 -23.94 11.15 -12.24
C ASP A 127 -23.20 9.83 -12.42
N LYS A 128 -21.88 9.82 -12.15
CA LYS A 128 -21.01 8.67 -12.34
C LYS A 128 -19.98 8.53 -11.22
N CYS A 129 -19.85 7.32 -10.68
CA CYS A 129 -18.88 6.99 -9.64
C CYS A 129 -17.95 5.86 -10.10
N TYR A 130 -16.65 6.08 -10.04
CA TYR A 130 -15.64 5.05 -10.23
C TYR A 130 -15.18 4.53 -8.86
N TYR A 131 -15.47 3.27 -8.56
CA TYR A 131 -15.17 2.65 -7.28
C TYR A 131 -13.89 1.81 -7.37
N TYR A 132 -12.89 2.19 -6.56
CA TYR A 132 -11.57 1.54 -6.47
C TYR A 132 -11.37 0.75 -5.17
N GLY A 133 -12.37 0.72 -4.30
CA GLY A 133 -12.27 0.09 -2.99
C GLY A 133 -12.06 1.10 -1.86
N ASP A 134 -12.84 0.94 -0.79
CA ASP A 134 -12.71 1.67 0.47
C ASP A 134 -13.32 0.83 1.61
N ASN A 135 -12.55 0.61 2.68
CA ASN A 135 -12.93 -0.34 3.73
C ASN A 135 -14.14 0.10 4.56
N ASN A 136 -14.37 1.40 4.71
CA ASN A 136 -15.50 1.94 5.50
C ASN A 136 -16.60 2.51 4.61
N CYS A 137 -16.67 2.05 3.37
CA CYS A 137 -17.68 2.43 2.41
C CYS A 137 -18.79 1.39 2.32
N ARG A 138 -20.03 1.81 2.62
CA ARG A 138 -21.21 0.94 2.64
C ARG A 138 -22.17 1.23 1.50
N ASN A 139 -22.82 0.18 1.00
CA ASN A 139 -23.91 0.20 0.01
C ASN A 139 -23.55 0.73 -1.39
N LEU A 140 -22.30 1.08 -1.68
CA LEU A 140 -21.85 1.38 -3.05
C LEU A 140 -21.74 0.10 -3.88
N VAL A 141 -21.20 -0.94 -3.26
CA VAL A 141 -20.99 -2.25 -3.88
C VAL A 141 -21.47 -3.38 -2.98
N ARG A 142 -21.67 -4.55 -3.58
CA ARG A 142 -21.97 -5.79 -2.88
C ARG A 142 -20.93 -6.83 -3.29
N THR A 143 -20.46 -7.62 -2.33
CA THR A 143 -19.57 -8.74 -2.63
C THR A 143 -20.31 -9.75 -3.50
N GLN A 144 -19.75 -10.05 -4.67
CA GLN A 144 -20.26 -11.08 -5.56
C GLN A 144 -19.57 -12.41 -5.29
N LYS A 145 -18.25 -12.35 -5.13
CA LYS A 145 -17.39 -13.49 -4.86
C LYS A 145 -16.50 -13.15 -3.68
N GLU A 146 -16.59 -13.98 -2.66
CA GLU A 146 -15.70 -13.90 -1.51
C GLU A 146 -14.25 -14.21 -1.92
N PRO A 147 -13.27 -13.55 -1.30
CA PRO A 147 -11.86 -13.77 -1.59
C PRO A 147 -11.46 -15.22 -1.25
N THR A 148 -10.89 -15.92 -2.22
CA THR A 148 -10.38 -17.29 -2.02
C THR A 148 -8.93 -17.31 -1.53
N LYS A 149 -8.21 -16.22 -1.77
CA LYS A 149 -6.80 -16.06 -1.43
C LYS A 149 -6.61 -14.76 -0.67
N TYR A 150 -5.60 -14.74 0.16
CA TYR A 150 -5.26 -13.61 1.01
C TYR A 150 -3.76 -13.39 0.98
N LEU A 151 -3.37 -12.15 0.74
CA LEU A 151 -1.99 -11.72 0.86
C LEU A 151 -1.70 -11.43 2.33
N CYS A 152 -0.87 -12.28 2.93
CA CYS A 152 -0.45 -12.13 4.32
C CYS A 152 0.96 -11.55 4.38
N ARG A 153 1.14 -10.46 5.12
CA ARG A 153 2.42 -9.79 5.33
C ARG A 153 2.78 -9.84 6.80
N ASP A 154 3.79 -10.63 7.11
CA ASP A 154 4.31 -10.82 8.45
C ASP A 154 5.52 -9.92 8.69
N TRP A 155 5.35 -8.88 9.50
CA TRP A 155 6.41 -7.97 9.89
C TRP A 155 7.22 -8.54 11.06
N ILE A 156 8.52 -8.70 10.83
CA ILE A 156 9.44 -9.40 11.72
C ILE A 156 10.58 -8.48 12.14
N ALA A 157 10.69 -8.29 13.45
CA ALA A 157 11.77 -7.55 14.09
C ALA A 157 13.02 -8.41 14.25
N PHE A 158 14.16 -7.97 13.71
CA PHE A 158 15.46 -8.58 13.97
C PHE A 158 16.14 -7.92 15.17
N ASN A 159 16.21 -8.66 16.27
CA ASN A 159 16.94 -8.26 17.46
C ASN A 159 18.43 -8.58 17.35
N CYS A 160 18.74 -9.74 16.74
CA CYS A 160 20.09 -10.17 16.37
C CYS A 160 20.08 -10.78 14.96
N GLY A 161 21.07 -10.44 14.14
CA GLY A 161 21.29 -11.04 12.82
C GLY A 161 20.73 -10.24 11.63
N GLY A 162 20.15 -9.05 11.85
CA GLY A 162 19.67 -8.19 10.76
C GLY A 162 20.76 -7.39 10.02
N LYS A 163 22.05 -7.60 10.30
CA LYS A 163 23.15 -6.90 9.62
C LYS A 163 23.67 -7.77 8.47
N HIS A 164 23.18 -7.52 7.26
CA HIS A 164 23.56 -8.23 6.03
C HIS A 164 23.33 -7.34 4.80
N GLN A 165 23.91 -7.74 3.67
CA GLN A 165 23.82 -7.00 2.40
C GLN A 165 22.51 -7.22 1.65
N TYR A 166 21.87 -8.39 1.81
CA TYR A 166 20.68 -8.78 1.05
C TYR A 166 19.46 -7.91 1.36
N ASP A 167 18.65 -7.63 0.35
CA ASP A 167 17.40 -6.86 0.39
C ASP A 167 16.17 -7.74 0.22
N TYR A 168 16.32 -8.92 -0.39
CA TYR A 168 15.21 -9.89 -0.48
C TYR A 168 15.71 -11.34 -0.60
N ILE A 169 14.80 -12.27 -0.32
CA ILE A 169 14.92 -13.70 -0.63
C ILE A 169 13.60 -14.11 -1.28
N GLU A 170 13.68 -14.82 -2.40
CA GLU A 170 12.54 -15.49 -3.00
C GLU A 170 12.57 -16.97 -2.64
N THR A 171 11.40 -17.53 -2.41
CA THR A 171 11.22 -18.95 -2.16
C THR A 171 10.24 -19.51 -3.21
N ASN A 172 10.22 -20.83 -3.35
CA ASN A 172 9.31 -21.53 -4.24
C ASN A 172 8.07 -22.06 -3.51
N ASP A 173 7.67 -21.40 -2.42
CA ASP A 173 6.55 -21.81 -1.55
C ASP A 173 5.46 -20.73 -1.54
N ASP A 174 4.22 -21.13 -1.25
CA ASP A 174 3.09 -20.21 -1.07
C ASP A 174 3.12 -19.58 0.33
N PHE A 175 3.54 -20.36 1.33
CA PHE A 175 3.80 -19.85 2.68
C PHE A 175 5.21 -19.27 2.74
N ILE A 176 5.33 -17.95 2.91
CA ILE A 176 6.57 -17.18 2.74
C ILE A 176 7.15 -17.36 1.34
N ASN A 177 6.41 -16.88 0.34
CA ASN A 177 6.88 -16.79 -1.03
C ASN A 177 8.06 -15.82 -1.19
N LYS A 178 8.04 -14.71 -0.45
CA LYS A 178 9.09 -13.70 -0.53
C LYS A 178 9.39 -13.10 0.83
N ILE A 179 10.66 -12.89 1.13
CA ILE A 179 11.12 -12.19 2.33
C ILE A 179 11.77 -10.90 1.84
N LEU A 180 11.25 -9.75 2.28
CA LEU A 180 11.80 -8.44 1.97
C LEU A 180 12.48 -7.88 3.21
N PHE A 181 13.74 -7.47 3.08
CA PHE A 181 14.50 -6.84 4.14
C PHE A 181 14.53 -5.32 3.95
N TYR A 182 14.23 -4.59 5.03
CA TYR A 182 14.18 -3.13 5.00
C TYR A 182 14.89 -2.58 6.23
N ILE A 183 15.48 -1.38 6.10
CA ILE A 183 16.19 -0.73 7.21
C ILE A 183 15.20 -0.51 8.37
N SER A 184 15.58 -0.99 9.56
CA SER A 184 14.74 -0.93 10.75
C SER A 184 14.47 0.53 11.14
N THR A 185 13.20 0.92 11.16
CA THR A 185 12.74 2.23 11.63
C THR A 185 12.73 2.34 13.17
N ARG A 186 12.80 1.20 13.88
CA ARG A 186 12.71 1.11 15.34
C ARG A 186 13.99 1.51 16.06
N ARG A 187 15.15 1.42 15.39
CA ARG A 187 16.46 1.67 15.98
C ARG A 187 17.03 2.99 15.49
N ARG A 188 16.81 4.06 16.26
CA ARG A 188 17.39 5.38 15.98
C ARG A 188 18.92 5.29 15.86
N GLY A 189 19.46 5.83 14.76
CA GLY A 189 20.90 5.95 14.51
C GLY A 189 21.62 4.70 14.01
N ASN A 190 20.93 3.57 13.76
CA ASN A 190 21.56 2.36 13.25
C ASN A 190 21.02 1.94 11.88
N TYR A 191 21.50 2.64 10.84
CA TYR A 191 21.08 2.47 9.44
C TYR A 191 21.49 1.14 8.79
N ASN A 192 22.24 0.30 9.49
CA ASN A 192 22.79 -0.95 8.94
C ASN A 192 22.07 -2.22 9.43
N ILE A 193 21.00 -2.07 10.22
CA ILE A 193 20.20 -3.20 10.70
C ILE A 193 18.89 -3.22 9.94
N LYS A 194 18.63 -4.34 9.29
CA LYS A 194 17.39 -4.60 8.57
C LYS A 194 16.44 -5.44 9.42
N ASP A 195 15.16 -5.09 9.35
CA ASP A 195 14.03 -5.94 9.73
C ASP A 195 13.50 -6.65 8.46
N ALA A 196 12.55 -7.56 8.60
CA ALA A 196 11.98 -8.28 7.46
C ALA A 196 10.45 -8.18 7.40
N CYS A 197 9.92 -8.29 6.19
CA CYS A 197 8.52 -8.55 5.92
C CYS A 197 8.44 -9.84 5.09
N SER A 198 7.78 -10.85 5.63
CA SER A 198 7.56 -12.12 4.94
C SER A 198 6.18 -12.10 4.28
N ILE A 199 6.14 -12.38 2.99
CA ILE A 199 4.94 -12.32 2.16
C ILE A 199 4.49 -13.73 1.84
N SER A 200 3.25 -14.05 2.19
CA SER A 200 2.61 -15.34 1.93
C SER A 200 1.30 -15.15 1.16
N LEU A 201 0.92 -16.14 0.37
CA LEU A 201 -0.41 -16.24 -0.25
C LEU A 201 -1.13 -17.42 0.38
N LEU A 202 -2.16 -17.14 1.17
CA LEU A 202 -2.85 -18.14 1.98
C LEU A 202 -4.34 -18.19 1.67
N THR A 203 -4.98 -19.33 1.90
CA THR A 203 -6.45 -19.45 1.93
C THR A 203 -7.01 -19.05 3.29
N GLU A 204 -8.32 -18.89 3.39
CA GLU A 204 -8.99 -18.58 4.66
C GLU A 204 -8.76 -19.66 5.73
N ASP A 205 -8.81 -20.94 5.34
CA ASP A 205 -8.55 -22.06 6.25
C ASP A 205 -7.11 -22.02 6.78
N GLN A 206 -6.14 -21.72 5.91
CA GLN A 206 -4.74 -21.60 6.29
C GLN A 206 -4.50 -20.43 7.24
N ILE A 207 -5.18 -19.29 7.08
CA ILE A 207 -5.05 -18.16 8.00
C ILE A 207 -5.39 -18.55 9.44
N ASN A 208 -6.40 -19.41 9.61
CA ASN A 208 -6.86 -19.87 10.91
C ASN A 208 -6.05 -21.06 11.46
N ASP A 209 -5.14 -21.62 10.67
CA ASP A 209 -4.26 -22.72 11.05
C ASP A 209 -2.97 -22.21 11.71
N PHE A 210 -2.61 -22.84 12.83
CA PHE A 210 -1.41 -22.51 13.59
C PHE A 210 -0.12 -22.72 12.78
N ASP A 211 -0.10 -23.66 11.84
CA ASP A 211 1.07 -23.93 11.00
C ASP A 211 1.38 -22.77 10.03
N TYR A 212 0.44 -21.85 9.82
CA TYR A 212 0.63 -20.63 9.04
C TYR A 212 0.57 -19.36 9.91
N SER A 213 0.66 -19.51 11.24
CA SER A 213 0.69 -18.41 12.18
C SER A 213 1.90 -17.49 12.00
N GLU A 214 1.83 -16.31 12.61
CA GLU A 214 2.90 -15.30 12.63
C GLU A 214 4.20 -15.87 13.22
N THR A 215 4.04 -16.77 14.19
CA THR A 215 5.14 -17.45 14.85
C THR A 215 5.83 -18.41 13.89
N MET A 216 5.06 -19.20 13.13
CA MET A 216 5.64 -20.09 12.13
C MET A 216 6.28 -19.31 10.99
N ALA A 217 5.66 -18.21 10.57
CA ALA A 217 6.20 -17.32 9.54
C ALA A 217 7.61 -16.83 9.95
N ARG A 218 7.77 -16.46 11.22
CA ARG A 218 9.04 -16.04 11.79
C ARG A 218 10.09 -17.15 11.84
N PHE A 219 9.70 -18.38 12.21
CA PHE A 219 10.62 -19.51 12.25
C PHE A 219 11.07 -19.94 10.86
N LYS A 220 10.14 -20.04 9.91
CA LYS A 220 10.45 -20.36 8.52
C LYS A 220 11.34 -19.28 7.88
N THR A 221 11.08 -17.99 8.13
CA THR A 221 11.99 -16.91 7.69
C THR A 221 13.44 -17.14 8.16
N VAL A 222 13.63 -17.44 9.45
CA VAL A 222 14.97 -17.72 10.00
C VAL A 222 15.55 -19.02 9.43
N HIS A 223 14.73 -20.03 9.16
CA HIS A 223 15.13 -21.26 8.49
C HIS A 223 15.67 -20.97 7.09
N GLU A 224 14.91 -20.24 6.26
CA GLU A 224 15.28 -19.87 4.89
C GLU A 224 16.59 -19.06 4.82
N MET A 225 16.81 -18.18 5.80
CA MET A 225 18.07 -17.45 5.92
C MET A 225 19.25 -18.37 6.24
N LYS A 226 19.09 -19.29 7.19
CA LYS A 226 20.15 -20.22 7.61
C LYS A 226 20.47 -21.25 6.53
N SER A 227 19.46 -21.80 5.87
CA SER A 227 19.61 -22.82 4.82
C SER A 227 20.44 -22.28 3.65
N ARG A 228 20.31 -20.98 3.33
CA ARG A 228 21.13 -20.29 2.33
C ARG A 228 22.43 -19.70 2.86
N GLY A 229 22.86 -20.12 4.06
CA GLY A 229 24.18 -19.80 4.60
C GLY A 229 24.30 -18.42 5.27
N MET A 230 23.21 -17.69 5.54
CA MET A 230 23.30 -16.47 6.33
C MET A 230 23.71 -16.78 7.76
N ARG A 231 24.61 -15.96 8.28
CA ARG A 231 25.11 -16.05 9.64
C ARG A 231 24.87 -14.75 10.38
N SER A 232 24.56 -14.87 11.66
CA SER A 232 24.40 -13.71 12.56
C SER A 232 25.77 -13.14 12.94
N ARG A 233 25.79 -12.27 13.96
CA ARG A 233 27.02 -11.74 14.55
C ARG A 233 27.89 -12.88 15.12
N VAL A 234 29.20 -12.81 14.89
CA VAL A 234 30.19 -13.69 15.51
C VAL A 234 30.06 -13.63 17.04
N ALA A 235 29.93 -14.79 17.68
CA ALA A 235 29.85 -14.93 19.12
C ALA A 235 31.25 -15.06 19.73
N ASN A 236 32.02 -16.05 19.28
CA ASN A 236 33.36 -16.33 19.76
C ASN A 236 34.37 -16.29 18.60
N ARG A 237 35.60 -15.90 18.92
CA ARG A 237 36.75 -15.92 18.00
C ARG A 237 37.86 -16.77 18.60
N ASP A 238 38.69 -17.36 17.75
CA ASP A 238 39.93 -18.02 18.19
C ASP A 238 41.00 -16.97 18.57
N SER A 239 42.14 -17.45 19.07
CA SER A 239 43.29 -16.61 19.40
C SER A 239 43.86 -15.85 18.20
N ASN A 240 43.58 -16.31 16.98
CA ASN A 240 44.01 -15.70 15.72
C ASN A 240 42.95 -14.73 15.15
N GLY A 241 41.84 -14.51 15.85
CA GLY A 241 40.75 -13.61 15.46
C GLY A 241 39.74 -14.19 14.46
N LYS A 242 39.86 -15.47 14.05
CA LYS A 242 38.91 -16.14 13.15
C LYS A 242 37.60 -16.46 13.88
N PRO A 243 36.42 -16.32 13.24
CA PRO A 243 35.15 -16.68 13.84
C PRO A 243 35.04 -18.18 14.15
N LEU A 244 34.85 -18.53 15.43
CA LEU A 244 34.60 -19.91 15.87
C LEU A 244 33.11 -20.25 15.87
N SER A 245 32.28 -19.32 16.34
CA SER A 245 30.84 -19.53 16.44
C SER A 245 30.08 -18.25 16.16
N TYR A 246 28.82 -18.39 15.76
CA TYR A 246 27.91 -17.29 15.47
C TYR A 246 26.74 -17.33 16.44
N ARG A 247 26.22 -16.16 16.83
CA ARG A 247 25.00 -16.08 17.63
C ARG A 247 23.81 -16.62 16.84
N SER A 248 22.77 -17.04 17.53
CA SER A 248 21.49 -17.31 16.88
C SER A 248 20.88 -16.00 16.34
N PHE A 249 20.09 -16.13 15.27
CA PHE A 249 19.14 -15.08 14.91
C PHE A 249 18.13 -14.95 16.04
N LYS A 250 17.89 -13.73 16.49
CA LYS A 250 16.84 -13.42 17.48
C LYS A 250 15.84 -12.52 16.81
N THR A 251 14.61 -12.99 16.69
CA THR A 251 13.54 -12.27 16.03
C THR A 251 12.33 -12.14 16.95
N SER A 252 11.53 -11.10 16.75
CA SER A 252 10.25 -10.88 17.42
C SER A 252 9.18 -10.59 16.38
N TYR A 253 7.94 -10.94 16.70
CA TYR A 253 6.78 -10.51 15.92
C TYR A 253 6.58 -8.99 16.06
N MET A 254 6.11 -8.33 15.00
CA MET A 254 5.65 -6.95 15.06
C MET A 254 4.16 -6.84 14.75
N ASN A 255 3.79 -7.20 13.52
CA ASN A 255 2.43 -7.06 13.01
C ASN A 255 2.18 -8.07 11.89
N ARG A 256 0.92 -8.42 11.66
CA ARG A 256 0.45 -9.15 10.49
C ARG A 256 -0.62 -8.33 9.78
N GLU A 257 -0.41 -8.09 8.50
CA GLU A 257 -1.44 -7.52 7.63
C GLU A 257 -2.03 -8.62 6.76
N ILE A 258 -3.35 -8.64 6.64
CA ILE A 258 -4.08 -9.58 5.80
C ILE A 258 -4.88 -8.74 4.80
N LYS A 259 -4.58 -8.91 3.50
CA LYS A 259 -5.32 -8.25 2.42
C LYS A 259 -6.04 -9.31 1.59
N PRO A 260 -7.37 -9.26 1.46
CA PRO A 260 -8.11 -10.18 0.60
C PRO A 260 -7.69 -10.01 -0.86
N MET A 261 -7.58 -11.12 -1.58
CA MET A 261 -7.26 -11.18 -3.00
C MET A 261 -8.41 -11.82 -3.77
N ASP A 262 -8.55 -11.44 -5.05
CA ASP A 262 -9.51 -12.00 -6.00
C ASP A 262 -11.00 -11.87 -5.60
N ALA A 263 -11.31 -10.97 -4.65
CA ALA A 263 -12.69 -10.59 -4.35
C ALA A 263 -13.27 -9.80 -5.53
N THR A 264 -14.50 -10.11 -5.92
CA THR A 264 -15.22 -9.35 -6.95
C THR A 264 -16.44 -8.67 -6.36
N TYR A 265 -16.71 -7.47 -6.86
CA TYR A 265 -17.78 -6.63 -6.37
C TYR A 265 -18.74 -6.29 -7.51
N ILE A 266 -20.05 -6.34 -7.22
CA ILE A 266 -21.08 -5.82 -8.12
C ILE A 266 -21.51 -4.44 -7.63
N SER A 267 -21.74 -3.52 -8.56
CA SER A 267 -22.28 -2.22 -8.25
C SER A 267 -23.73 -2.31 -7.73
N SER A 268 -24.06 -1.49 -6.74
CA SER A 268 -25.45 -1.40 -6.25
C SER A 268 -26.36 -0.55 -7.15
N ASP A 269 -25.78 0.19 -8.10
CA ASP A 269 -26.45 1.15 -8.98
C ASP A 269 -25.74 1.19 -10.34
N SER A 270 -26.46 1.47 -11.42
CA SER A 270 -25.92 1.60 -12.77
C SER A 270 -24.97 2.79 -12.93
N LYS A 271 -25.07 3.80 -12.03
CA LYS A 271 -24.15 4.94 -11.97
C LYS A 271 -22.76 4.59 -11.42
N ILE A 272 -22.63 3.44 -10.78
CA ILE A 272 -21.41 3.02 -10.10
C ILE A 272 -20.68 2.00 -10.97
N ILE A 273 -19.43 2.30 -11.29
CA ILE A 273 -18.53 1.44 -12.05
C ILE A 273 -17.46 0.93 -11.10
N VAL A 274 -17.49 -0.38 -10.84
CA VAL A 274 -16.40 -1.07 -10.15
C VAL A 274 -15.24 -1.20 -11.13
N VAL A 275 -14.06 -0.72 -10.74
CA VAL A 275 -12.87 -0.74 -11.60
C VAL A 275 -12.03 -1.97 -11.24
N ASP A 276 -12.12 -3.01 -12.07
CA ASP A 276 -11.35 -4.25 -11.89
C ASP A 276 -9.96 -4.18 -12.57
N GLU A 277 -9.85 -3.43 -13.67
CA GLU A 277 -8.57 -3.19 -14.35
C GLU A 277 -7.86 -1.97 -13.74
N TYR A 278 -6.77 -2.23 -13.01
CA TYR A 278 -5.98 -1.17 -12.40
C TYR A 278 -5.17 -0.40 -13.44
N ILE A 279 -5.32 0.93 -13.40
CA ILE A 279 -4.48 1.85 -14.14
C ILE A 279 -3.04 1.72 -13.63
N LYS A 280 -2.12 1.53 -14.56
CA LYS A 280 -0.69 1.38 -14.28
C LYS A 280 0.00 2.74 -14.17
N GLU A 281 1.16 2.75 -13.52
CA GLU A 281 1.92 3.97 -13.23
C GLU A 281 2.50 4.65 -14.48
N ASP A 282 2.69 3.91 -15.57
CA ASP A 282 3.10 4.42 -16.89
C ASP A 282 1.98 5.16 -17.63
N GLN A 283 0.73 5.02 -17.19
CA GLN A 283 -0.44 5.66 -17.79
C GLN A 283 -0.74 7.05 -17.22
N ILE A 284 0.14 7.60 -16.37
CA ILE A 284 -0.03 8.94 -15.81
C ILE A 284 0.13 9.98 -16.92
N SER A 285 -0.90 10.82 -17.08
CA SER A 285 -0.94 11.84 -18.12
C SER A 285 0.02 12.98 -17.78
N LYS A 286 0.94 13.25 -18.71
CA LYS A 286 1.79 14.45 -18.68
C LYS A 286 1.01 15.71 -19.05
N GLN A 287 -0.14 15.57 -19.71
CA GLN A 287 -0.98 16.66 -20.21
C GLN A 287 -2.08 17.02 -19.19
N ASN A 288 -1.72 17.13 -17.93
CA ASN A 288 -2.65 17.63 -16.91
C ASN A 288 -2.52 19.16 -16.84
N LYS A 289 -3.65 19.88 -16.98
CA LYS A 289 -3.73 21.34 -16.86
C LYS A 289 -3.07 21.88 -15.59
N PHE A 290 -3.12 21.13 -14.48
CA PHE A 290 -2.45 21.50 -13.25
C PHE A 290 -0.93 21.50 -13.39
N VAL A 291 -0.36 20.47 -14.02
CA VAL A 291 1.08 20.37 -14.30
C VAL A 291 1.53 21.50 -15.23
N GLU A 292 0.71 21.85 -16.23
CA GLU A 292 0.98 23.01 -17.09
C GLU A 292 0.96 24.33 -16.31
N THR A 293 0.12 24.44 -15.28
CA THR A 293 -0.02 25.65 -14.47
C THR A 293 1.11 25.78 -13.44
N VAL A 294 1.45 24.68 -12.75
CA VAL A 294 2.51 24.65 -11.74
C VAL A 294 3.89 24.58 -12.35
N GLY A 295 4.06 23.91 -13.49
CA GLY A 295 5.31 23.89 -14.25
C GLY A 295 5.72 25.26 -14.82
N ARG A 296 4.84 26.27 -14.78
CA ARG A 296 5.18 27.68 -15.06
C ARG A 296 5.64 28.45 -13.82
N LEU A 297 5.42 27.91 -12.62
CA LEU A 297 5.74 28.52 -11.33
C LEU A 297 7.09 28.05 -10.75
N PHE A 298 7.69 27.01 -11.33
CA PHE A 298 9.04 26.51 -11.06
C PHE A 298 9.91 26.64 -12.30
#